data_AF-A0A1Z4ESM0-F1
#
_entry.id   AF-A0A1Z4ESM0-F1
#
_cell.length_a   1.000
_cell.length_b   1.000
_cell.length_c   1.000
_cell.angle_alpha   90.00
_cell.angle_beta   90.00
_cell.angle_gamma   90.00
#
_symmetry.space_group_name_H-M   'P 1'
#
loop_
_entity.id
_entity.type
_entity.pdbx_description
1 polymer ?
#
loop_
_entity_poly.entity_id
_entity_poly.type
_entity_poly.pdbx_seq_one_letter_code
_entity_poly.pdbx_strand_id
1 'polypeptide(L)'
;MYLNVVPEGLTAASAAVEALTARLAAVHAAAAPVISAVLPPAADPVSIQSAAVFSAHGIERNAAAAGGVYELGRAGVGVTEAGAGYSIGDMHAAATYMPGIA
;
A
#
# COMPACT_ATOMS: atom_id res chain seq x y z
N MET A 1 -14.37 24.60 11.48
CA MET A 1 -14.07 23.78 10.29
C MET A 1 -14.90 22.51 10.43
N TYR A 2 -15.70 22.14 9.42
CA TYR A 2 -16.47 20.90 9.42
C TYR A 2 -15.92 19.98 8.33
N LEU A 3 -15.70 18.70 8.67
CA LEU A 3 -15.29 17.67 7.73
C LEU A 3 -16.54 17.04 7.11
N ASN A 4 -16.61 17.03 5.78
CA ASN A 4 -17.67 16.33 5.05
C ASN A 4 -17.14 14.97 4.61
N VAL A 5 -17.45 13.94 5.40
CA VAL A 5 -16.94 12.57 5.20
C VAL A 5 -18.10 11.65 4.86
N VAL A 6 -17.88 10.78 3.86
CA VAL A 6 -18.80 9.71 3.50
C VAL A 6 -18.17 8.38 3.92
N PRO A 7 -18.65 7.73 4.99
CA PRO A 7 -18.03 6.50 5.51
C PRO A 7 -17.95 5.36 4.47
N GLU A 8 -18.96 5.23 3.60
CA GLU A 8 -18.99 4.26 2.51
C GLU A 8 -17.89 4.53 1.47
N GLY A 9 -17.54 5.81 1.28
CA GLY A 9 -16.41 6.19 0.44
C GLY A 9 -15.08 5.73 1.03
N LEU A 10 -14.94 5.77 2.37
CA LEU A 10 -13.75 5.29 3.06
C LEU A 10 -13.64 3.76 3.00
N THR A 11 -14.74 3.01 3.16
CA THR A 11 -14.72 1.55 3.03
C THR A 11 -14.34 1.12 1.61
N ALA A 12 -14.91 1.76 0.59
CA ALA A 12 -14.55 1.51 -0.81
C ALA A 12 -13.09 1.86 -1.10
N ALA A 13 -12.60 2.99 -0.57
CA ALA A 13 -11.21 3.40 -0.73
C ALA A 13 -10.23 2.41 -0.08
N SER A 14 -10.55 1.90 1.12
CA SER A 14 -9.73 0.89 1.79
C SER A 14 -9.62 -0.39 0.97
N ALA A 15 -10.74 -0.91 0.46
CA ALA A 15 -10.74 -2.10 -0.39
C ALA A 15 -9.89 -1.90 -1.68
N ALA A 16 -9.95 -0.70 -2.27
CA ALA A 16 -9.11 -0.36 -3.42
C ALA A 16 -7.61 -0.32 -3.06
N VAL A 17 -7.26 0.21 -1.88
CA VAL A 17 -5.87 0.24 -1.38
C VAL A 17 -5.38 -1.18 -1.10
N GLU A 18 -6.19 -2.06 -0.53
CA GLU A 18 -5.85 -3.47 -0.30
C GLU A 18 -5.55 -4.18 -1.64
N ALA A 19 -6.43 -4.03 -2.63
CA ALA A 19 -6.24 -4.61 -3.96
C ALA A 19 -4.97 -4.07 -4.65
N LEU A 20 -4.71 -2.76 -4.53
CA LEU A 20 -3.50 -2.14 -5.06
C LEU A 20 -2.23 -2.66 -4.36
N THR A 21 -2.29 -2.83 -3.04
CA THR A 21 -1.19 -3.36 -2.22
C THR A 21 -0.85 -4.79 -2.64
N ALA A 22 -1.86 -5.65 -2.79
CA ALA A 22 -1.69 -7.02 -3.27
C ALA A 22 -1.09 -7.06 -4.68
N ARG A 23 -1.59 -6.22 -5.60
CA ARG A 23 -1.05 -6.12 -6.96
C ARG A 23 0.41 -5.65 -6.96
N LEU A 24 0.74 -4.64 -6.15
CA LEU A 24 2.10 -4.11 -6.05
C LEU A 24 3.08 -5.18 -5.55
N ALA A 25 2.69 -5.92 -4.51
CA ALA A 25 3.47 -7.01 -3.95
C ALA A 25 3.70 -8.13 -4.98
N ALA A 26 2.64 -8.55 -5.68
CA ALA A 26 2.71 -9.61 -6.68
C ALA A 26 3.64 -9.24 -7.85
N VAL A 27 3.51 -8.02 -8.39
CA VAL A 27 4.34 -7.56 -9.52
C VAL A 27 5.82 -7.45 -9.11
N HIS A 28 6.13 -6.96 -7.92
CA HIS A 28 7.51 -6.88 -7.46
C HIS A 28 8.10 -8.25 -7.13
N ALA A 29 7.33 -9.15 -6.52
CA ALA A 29 7.78 -10.53 -6.30
C ALA A 29 8.11 -11.24 -7.62
N ALA A 30 7.30 -11.04 -8.67
CA ALA A 30 7.55 -11.60 -10.00
C ALA A 30 8.79 -10.98 -10.69
N ALA A 31 9.02 -9.68 -10.50
CA ALA A 31 10.17 -8.98 -11.10
C ALA A 31 11.48 -9.22 -10.35
N ALA A 32 11.41 -9.53 -9.04
CA ALA A 32 12.56 -9.63 -8.16
C ALA A 32 13.73 -10.47 -8.72
N PRO A 33 13.54 -11.74 -9.13
CA PRO A 33 14.65 -12.56 -9.62
C PRO A 33 15.27 -12.03 -10.92
N VAL A 34 14.51 -11.30 -11.74
CA VAL A 34 14.99 -10.77 -13.03
C VAL A 34 15.87 -9.55 -12.82
N ILE A 35 15.53 -8.69 -11.87
CA ILE A 35 16.22 -7.41 -11.68
C ILE A 35 17.37 -7.47 -10.67
N SER A 36 17.36 -8.43 -9.74
CA SER A 36 18.37 -8.53 -8.67
C SER A 36 19.52 -9.50 -8.97
N ALA A 37 19.43 -10.29 -10.03
CA ALA A 37 20.41 -11.32 -10.39
C ALA A 37 20.83 -11.18 -11.87
N VAL A 38 21.34 -10.01 -12.24
CA VAL A 38 21.81 -9.73 -13.60
C VAL A 38 23.17 -10.41 -13.82
N LEU A 39 23.26 -11.26 -14.85
CA LEU A 39 24.50 -11.91 -15.25
C LEU A 39 25.29 -11.01 -16.22
N PRO A 40 26.63 -10.92 -16.11
CA PRO A 40 27.42 -10.19 -17.09
C PRO A 40 27.34 -10.83 -18.49
N PRO A 41 27.22 -10.03 -19.56
CA PRO A 41 27.15 -10.54 -20.93
C PRO A 41 28.52 -11.04 -21.45
N ALA A 42 29.62 -10.58 -20.86
CA ALA A 42 30.98 -10.99 -21.19
C ALA A 42 31.90 -10.90 -19.94
N ALA A 43 33.11 -11.47 -20.05
CA ALA A 43 34.07 -11.54 -18.95
C ALA A 43 34.96 -10.29 -18.79
N ASP A 44 34.72 -9.24 -19.58
CA ASP A 44 35.48 -7.99 -19.45
C ASP A 44 35.06 -7.21 -18.19
N PRO A 45 35.93 -6.34 -17.65
CA PRO A 45 35.65 -5.62 -16.40
C PRO A 45 34.39 -4.73 -16.46
N VAL A 46 34.04 -4.17 -17.63
CA VAL A 46 32.88 -3.27 -17.78
C VAL A 46 31.59 -4.07 -17.69
N SER A 47 31.55 -5.24 -18.35
CA SER A 47 30.41 -6.16 -18.28
C SER A 47 30.15 -6.66 -16.85
N ILE A 48 31.21 -7.06 -16.14
CA ILE A 48 31.11 -7.51 -14.75
C ILE A 48 30.62 -6.38 -13.83
N GLN A 49 31.22 -5.19 -13.94
CA GLN A 49 30.82 -4.04 -13.13
C GLN A 49 29.37 -3.63 -13.40
N SER A 50 28.96 -3.57 -14.66
CA SER A 50 27.60 -3.18 -15.04
C SER A 50 26.57 -4.15 -14.47
N ALA A 51 26.79 -5.45 -14.60
CA ALA A 51 25.90 -6.48 -14.05
C ALA A 51 25.78 -6.40 -12.52
N ALA A 52 26.89 -6.15 -11.82
CA ALA A 52 26.89 -5.95 -10.37
C ALA A 52 26.08 -4.70 -9.96
N VAL A 53 26.28 -3.58 -10.65
CA VAL A 53 25.55 -2.33 -10.37
C VAL A 53 24.05 -2.48 -10.64
N PHE A 54 23.65 -3.11 -11.76
CA PHE A 54 22.24 -3.35 -12.04
C PHE A 54 21.59 -4.28 -11.01
N SER A 55 22.28 -5.33 -10.60
CA SER A 55 21.81 -6.24 -9.55
C SER A 55 21.59 -5.49 -8.23
N ALA A 56 22.54 -4.65 -7.82
CA ALA A 56 22.41 -3.81 -6.62
C ALA A 56 21.20 -2.86 -6.71
N HIS A 57 21.01 -2.18 -7.84
CA HIS A 57 19.84 -1.32 -8.08
C HIS A 57 18.53 -2.11 -8.03
N GLY A 58 18.50 -3.33 -8.57
CA GLY A 58 17.34 -4.20 -8.49
C GLY A 58 17.00 -4.62 -7.06
N ILE A 59 18.01 -4.89 -6.22
CA ILE A 59 17.83 -5.17 -4.79
C ILE A 59 17.25 -3.95 -4.07
N GLU A 60 17.84 -2.77 -4.26
CA GLU A 60 17.36 -1.52 -3.66
C GLU A 60 15.92 -1.20 -4.08
N ARG A 61 15.59 -1.39 -5.36
CA ARG A 61 14.23 -1.15 -5.86
C ARG A 61 13.21 -2.11 -5.27
N ASN A 62 13.55 -3.40 -5.13
CA ASN A 62 12.66 -4.36 -4.47
C ASN A 62 12.47 -4.04 -2.98
N ALA A 63 13.53 -3.60 -2.28
CA ALA A 63 13.43 -3.17 -0.89
C ALA A 63 12.51 -1.94 -0.74
N ALA A 64 12.67 -0.94 -1.61
CA ALA A 64 11.78 0.22 -1.65
C ALA A 64 10.31 -0.18 -1.93
N ALA A 65 10.09 -1.13 -2.82
CA ALA A 65 8.76 -1.65 -3.10
C ALA A 65 8.14 -2.39 -1.91
N ALA A 66 8.92 -3.18 -1.18
CA ALA A 66 8.48 -3.83 0.05
C ALA A 66 8.06 -2.79 1.10
N GLY A 67 8.82 -1.70 1.25
CA GLY A 67 8.43 -0.57 2.09
C GLY A 67 7.12 0.08 1.63
N GLY A 68 6.94 0.28 0.33
CA GLY A 68 5.69 0.80 -0.24
C GLY A 68 4.48 -0.11 0.01
N VAL A 69 4.65 -1.42 -0.11
CA VAL A 69 3.60 -2.41 0.22
C VAL A 69 3.22 -2.32 1.69
N TYR A 70 4.21 -2.25 2.59
CA TYR A 70 3.95 -2.12 4.03
C TYR A 70 3.19 -0.83 4.35
N GLU A 71 3.62 0.30 3.82
CA GLU A 71 2.99 1.59 4.11
C GLU A 71 1.58 1.71 3.52
N LEU A 72 1.33 1.16 2.32
CA LEU A 72 -0.02 1.10 1.76
C LEU A 72 -0.94 0.20 2.59
N GLY A 73 -0.45 -0.97 3.04
CA GLY A 73 -1.21 -1.84 3.93
C GLY A 73 -1.58 -1.14 5.23
N ARG A 74 -0.62 -0.46 5.87
CA ARG A 74 -0.85 0.34 7.08
C ARG A 74 -1.85 1.47 6.84
N ALA A 75 -1.76 2.17 5.72
CA ALA A 75 -2.71 3.22 5.34
C ALA A 75 -4.12 2.66 5.12
N GLY A 76 -4.26 1.51 4.46
CA GLY A 76 -5.56 0.85 4.24
C GLY A 76 -6.27 0.50 5.56
N VAL A 77 -5.53 0.00 6.55
CA VAL A 77 -6.06 -0.22 7.90
C VAL A 77 -6.57 1.09 8.50
N GLY A 78 -5.77 2.15 8.47
CA GLY A 78 -6.16 3.46 8.99
C GLY A 78 -7.40 4.06 8.30
N VAL A 79 -7.56 3.87 6.99
CA VAL A 79 -8.76 4.29 6.26
C VAL A 79 -9.99 3.48 6.68
N THR A 80 -9.82 2.18 6.93
CA THR A 80 -10.90 1.31 7.45
C THR A 80 -11.35 1.76 8.83
N GLU A 81 -10.41 2.00 9.73
CA GLU A 81 -10.66 2.49 11.10
C GLU A 81 -11.36 3.85 11.07
N ALA A 82 -10.90 4.77 10.19
CA ALA A 82 -11.56 6.05 9.99
C ALA A 82 -13.00 5.88 9.49
N GLY A 83 -13.24 5.00 8.52
CA GLY A 83 -14.59 4.68 8.03
C GLY A 83 -15.52 4.23 9.15
N ALA A 84 -15.08 3.26 9.96
CA ALA A 84 -15.84 2.79 11.13
C ALA A 84 -16.07 3.90 12.16
N GLY A 85 -15.04 4.72 12.44
CA GLY A 85 -15.12 5.83 13.38
C GLY A 85 -16.16 6.88 12.98
N TYR A 86 -16.18 7.29 11.70
CA TYR A 86 -17.19 8.23 11.21
C TYR A 86 -18.60 7.61 11.22
N SER A 87 -18.77 6.36 10.79
CA SER A 87 -20.08 5.68 10.88
C SER A 87 -20.62 5.61 12.32
N ILE A 88 -19.76 5.26 13.29
CA ILE A 88 -20.14 5.21 14.71
C ILE A 88 -20.48 6.61 15.23
N GLY A 89 -19.65 7.61 14.90
CA GLY A 89 -19.88 9.01 15.27
C GLY A 89 -21.22 9.53 14.75
N ASP A 90 -21.56 9.24 13.50
CA ASP A 90 -22.82 9.63 12.88
C ASP A 90 -24.03 8.98 13.58
N MET A 91 -23.93 7.69 13.97
CA MET A 91 -24.96 7.02 14.76
C MET A 91 -25.16 7.66 16.14
N HIS A 92 -24.08 7.99 16.85
CA HIS A 92 -24.17 8.68 18.14
C HIS A 92 -24.77 10.09 18.02
N ALA A 93 -24.37 10.84 16.98
CA ALA A 93 -24.92 12.16 16.71
C ALA A 93 -26.42 12.09 16.43
N ALA A 94 -26.86 11.14 15.58
CA ALA A 94 -28.27 10.92 15.28
C ALA A 94 -29.09 10.53 16.53
N ALA A 95 -28.55 9.66 17.39
CA ALA A 95 -29.21 9.23 18.62
C ALA A 95 -29.51 10.38 19.60
N THR A 96 -28.72 11.45 19.57
CA THR A 96 -28.94 12.66 20.41
C THR A 96 -30.28 13.34 20.08
N TYR A 97 -30.78 13.17 18.86
CA TYR A 97 -32.03 13.76 18.38
C TYR A 97 -33.23 12.80 18.41
N MET A 98 -33.07 11.58 18.93
CA MET A 98 -34.16 10.62 19.11
C MET A 98 -34.61 10.55 20.58
N PRO A 99 -35.60 11.36 21.01
CA PRO A 99 -36.13 11.25 22.36
C PRO A 99 -36.99 9.98 22.49
N GLY A 100 -36.62 9.07 23.40
CA GLY A 100 -37.54 8.07 23.95
C GLY A 100 -37.54 6.66 23.35
N ILE A 101 -36.38 6.02 23.18
CA ILE A 101 -36.31 4.55 23.16
C ILE A 101 -35.34 4.12 24.27
N ALA A 102 -35.85 4.16 25.50
CA ALA A 102 -35.26 3.56 26.70
C ALA A 102 -36.33 2.68 27.34
#